data_AF-A0A7K1AMK1-F1
#
_entry.id   AF-A0A7K1AMK1-F1
#
_cell.length_a   1.000
_cell.length_b   1.000
_cell.length_c   1.000
_cell.angle_alpha   90.00
_cell.angle_beta   90.00
_cell.angle_gamma   90.00
#
_symmetry.space_group_name_H-M   'P 1'
#
loop_
_entity.id
_entity.type
_entity.pdbx_description
1 polymer ?
#
loop_
_entity_poly.entity_id
_entity_poly.type
_entity_poly.pdbx_seq_one_letter_code
_entity_poly.pdbx_strand_id
1 'polypeptide(L)' 'MCSIADRPNTALIVIDVQNGVVADAFNRAEVIANINTLVTKARSKGVPVIWVQHSEEEMP' A
#
# COMPACT_ATOMS: atom_id res chain seq x y z
N MET A 1 6.98 -5.52 14.89
CA MET A 1 8.17 -6.38 14.75
C MET A 1 7.69 -7.79 14.46
N CYS A 2 8.31 -8.51 13.51
CA CYS A 2 7.95 -9.89 13.19
C CYS A 2 8.40 -10.84 14.32
N SER A 3 7.64 -11.90 14.60
CA SER A 3 7.97 -12.92 15.60
C SER A 3 9.07 -13.90 15.17
N ILE A 4 9.52 -13.80 13.91
CA ILE A 4 10.59 -14.62 13.35
C ILE A 4 11.90 -13.83 13.46
N ALA A 5 12.92 -14.43 14.09
CA ALA A 5 14.24 -13.84 14.27
C ALA A 5 14.94 -13.56 12.92
N ASP A 6 15.87 -12.61 12.92
CA ASP A 6 16.78 -12.30 11.79
C ASP A 6 16.10 -11.95 10.46
N ARG A 7 15.02 -11.16 10.53
CA ARG A 7 14.42 -10.50 9.34
C ARG A 7 14.67 -9.00 9.36
N PRO A 8 15.87 -8.53 8.98
CA PRO A 8 16.22 -7.11 9.01
C PRO A 8 15.56 -6.30 7.89
N ASN A 9 15.11 -6.97 6.83
CA ASN A 9 14.56 -6.33 5.65
C ASN A 9 13.09 -5.96 5.84
N THR A 10 12.72 -4.80 5.31
CA THR A 10 11.34 -4.30 5.31
C THR A 10 10.96 -3.91 3.89
N ALA A 11 9.68 -4.04 3.55
CA ALA A 11 9.08 -3.49 2.34
C ALA A 11 7.71 -2.89 2.69
N LEU A 12 7.24 -1.93 1.88
CA LEU A 12 5.87 -1.45 1.90
C LEU A 12 5.10 -2.13 0.77
N ILE A 13 4.00 -2.81 1.10
CA ILE A 13 3.08 -3.40 0.12
C ILE A 13 1.80 -2.58 0.15
N VAL A 14 1.37 -2.06 -1.00
CA VAL A 14 0.11 -1.33 -1.18
C VAL A 14 -0.80 -2.15 -2.07
N ILE A 15 -2.00 -2.48 -1.57
CA ILE A 15 -2.91 -3.45 -2.20
C ILE A 15 -4.21 -2.74 -2.58
N ASP A 16 -4.64 -2.92 -3.83
CA ASP A 16 -5.96 -2.58 -4.38
C ASP A 16 -6.42 -1.12 -4.16
N VAL A 17 -5.47 -0.18 -4.22
CA VAL A 17 -5.75 1.27 -4.17
C VAL A 17 -6.03 1.80 -5.59
N GLN A 18 -6.93 1.14 -6.31
CA GLN A 18 -7.33 1.48 -7.67
C GLN A 18 -8.52 2.45 -7.64
N ASN A 19 -8.62 3.36 -8.62
CA ASN A 19 -9.66 4.40 -8.64
C ASN A 19 -11.09 3.87 -8.46
N GLY A 20 -11.44 2.73 -9.07
CA GLY A 20 -12.75 2.11 -8.92
C GLY A 20 -12.93 1.43 -7.56
N VAL A 21 -11.93 0.67 -7.10
CA VAL A 21 -11.97 -0.05 -5.82
C VAL A 21 -12.15 0.90 -4.63
N VAL A 22 -11.48 2.05 -4.66
CA VAL A 22 -11.52 2.99 -3.53
C VAL A 22 -12.61 4.06 -3.67
N ALA A 23 -13.44 4.01 -4.71
CA ALA A 23 -14.37 5.10 -5.04
C ALA A 23 -15.27 5.49 -3.85
N ASP A 24 -15.87 4.48 -3.22
CA ASP A 24 -16.80 4.60 -2.08
C ASP A 24 -16.21 4.08 -0.76
N ALA A 25 -14.89 3.95 -0.69
CA ALA A 25 -14.21 3.47 0.51
C ALA A 25 -14.38 4.45 1.69
N PHE A 26 -14.61 3.89 2.88
CA PHE A 26 -14.65 4.67 4.12
C PHE A 26 -13.34 5.44 4.32
N ASN A 27 -13.44 6.74 4.64
CA ASN A 27 -12.31 7.65 4.83
C ASN A 27 -11.29 7.67 3.68
N ARG A 28 -11.72 7.42 2.44
CA ARG A 28 -10.88 7.38 1.22
C ARG A 28 -9.77 8.44 1.20
N ALA A 29 -10.11 9.71 1.39
CA ALA A 29 -9.15 10.81 1.27
C ALA A 29 -8.02 10.71 2.32
N GLU A 30 -8.37 10.41 3.56
CA GLU A 30 -7.41 10.24 4.66
C GLU A 30 -6.52 9.01 4.43
N VAL A 31 -7.13 7.89 4.03
CA VAL A 31 -6.40 6.65 3.72
C VAL A 31 -5.39 6.88 2.59
N ILE A 32 -5.80 7.54 1.50
CA ILE A 32 -4.90 7.88 0.38
C ILE A 32 -3.77 8.82 0.85
N ALA A 33 -4.06 9.82 1.68
CA ALA A 33 -3.03 10.71 2.23
C ALA A 33 -2.01 9.94 3.10
N ASN A 34 -2.47 8.99 3.91
CA ASN A 34 -1.61 8.13 4.72
C ASN A 34 -0.75 7.21 3.84
N ILE A 35 -1.31 6.62 2.78
CA ILE A 35 -0.56 5.83 1.80
C ILE A 35 0.54 6.67 1.16
N ASN A 36 0.22 7.89 0.69
CA ASN A 36 1.22 8.79 0.09
C ASN A 36 2.36 9.13 1.06
N THR A 37 2.04 9.33 2.33
CA THR A 37 3.04 9.56 3.39
C THR A 37 3.95 8.34 3.56
N LEU A 38 3.39 7.13 3.60
CA LEU A 38 4.14 5.89 3.73
C LEU A 38 5.02 5.62 2.50
N VAL A 39 4.49 5.81 1.29
CA VAL A 39 5.24 5.64 0.03
C VAL A 39 6.42 6.60 -0.03
N THR A 40 6.20 7.87 0.32
CA THR A 40 7.25 8.89 0.36
C THR A 40 8.34 8.51 1.35
N LYS A 41 7.97 8.08 2.56
CA LYS A 41 8.90 7.64 3.61
C LYS A 41 9.67 6.36 3.23
N ALA A 42 9.03 5.43 2.53
CA ALA A 42 9.68 4.20 2.08
C ALA A 42 10.71 4.52 1.00
N ARG A 43 10.31 5.28 -0.03
CA ARG A 43 11.20 5.69 -1.12
C ARG A 43 12.40 6.50 -0.63
N SER A 44 12.21 7.43 0.31
CA SER A 44 13.31 8.23 0.87
C SER A 44 14.33 7.42 1.65
N LYS A 45 13.97 6.22 2.11
CA LYS A 45 14.84 5.29 2.86
C LYS A 45 15.34 4.12 2.01
N GLY A 46 15.06 4.08 0.71
CA GLY A 46 15.38 2.94 -0.14
C GLY A 46 14.63 1.65 0.22
N VAL A 47 13.52 1.75 0.96
CA VAL A 47 12.66 0.62 1.29
C VAL A 47 11.81 0.29 0.05
N PRO A 48 11.79 -0.97 -0.43
CA PRO A 48 10.99 -1.36 -1.58
C PRO A 48 9.51 -1.03 -1.38
N VAL A 49 8.87 -0.49 -2.43
CA VAL A 49 7.42 -0.27 -2.51
C VAL A 49 6.86 -1.19 -3.59
N ILE A 50 5.98 -2.09 -3.19
CA ILE A 50 5.34 -3.09 -4.05
C ILE A 50 3.86 -2.71 -4.18
N TRP A 51 3.39 -2.59 -5.40
CA TRP A 51 1.98 -2.35 -5.71
C TRP A 51 1.34 -3.66 -6.13
N VAL A 52 0.19 -3.97 -5.55
CA VAL A 52 -0.65 -5.10 -5.92
C VAL A 52 -1.98 -4.54 -6.38
N GLN A 53 -2.45 -5.06 -7.51
CA GLN A 53 -3.69 -4.66 -8.16
C GLN A 53 -4.45 -5.92 -8.55
N HIS A 54 -5.76 -5.93 -8.28
CA HIS A 54 -6.68 -6.90 -8.85
C HIS A 54 -6.79 -6.75 -10.37
N SER A 55 -6.78 -7.88 -11.09
CA SER A 55 -6.67 -7.93 -12.56
C SER A 55 -7.93 -8.38 -13.28
N GLU A 56 -9.00 -8.75 -12.58
CA GLU A 56 -10.26 -9.13 -13.23
C GLU A 56 -10.98 -7.89 -13.74
N GLU A 57 -11.62 -7.99 -14.91
CA GLU A 57 -12.38 -6.88 -15.51
C GLU A 57 -13.66 -6.56 -14.72
N GLU A 58 -14.19 -7.54 -13.98
CA GLU A 58 -15.37 -7.38 -13.15
C GLU A 58 -14.95 -6.79 -11.80
N MET A 59 -15.09 -5.47 -11.67
CA MET A 59 -15.08 -4.80 -10.37
C MET A 59 -16.52 -4.81 -9.81
N PRO A 60 -16.73 -5.14 -8.52
CA PRO A 60 -18.04 -4.96 -7.89
C PRO A 60 -18.48 -3.49 -7.85
#